data_AF-A0AA41SDA9-F1
#
_entry.id   AF-A0AA41SDA9-F1
#
_cell.length_a   1.000
_cell.length_b   1.000
_cell.length_c   1.000
_cell.angle_alpha   90.00
_cell.angle_beta   90.00
_cell.angle_gamma   90.00
#
_symmetry.space_group_name_H-M   'P 1'
#
loop_
_entity.id
_entity.type
_entity.pdbx_description
1 polymer ?
#
loop_
_entity_poly.entity_id
_entity_poly.type
_entity_poly.pdbx_seq_one_letter_code
_entity_poly.pdbx_strand_id
1 'polypeptide(L)'
;MWLQLDSPPFPSFQFGMAGAVYIKGVAVTKYKRSAVSDTDEWPSKYSKFFIELDDGLELSFTDKRRFAKVRLLKDPALKPPISELGPDALLEPMSTDEFFQLLRNKKIAIKTLLLDQSFISGIGNWIADEVLFQ
;
A
#
# COMPACT_ATOMS: atom_id res chain seq x y z
N MET A 1 -2.88 2.74 -0.25
CA MET A 1 -3.91 2.58 -1.31
C MET A 1 -5.24 3.12 -0.78
N TRP A 2 -6.07 3.73 -1.61
CA TRP A 2 -7.48 4.01 -1.30
C TRP A 2 -8.30 3.83 -2.58
N LEU A 3 -9.62 3.67 -2.43
CA LEU A 3 -10.54 3.68 -3.57
C LEU A 3 -11.21 5.05 -3.62
N GLN A 4 -11.04 5.78 -4.71
CA GLN A 4 -11.82 6.97 -4.98
C GLN A 4 -13.20 6.53 -5.50
N LEU A 5 -14.23 6.82 -4.73
CA LEU A 5 -15.62 6.57 -5.11
C LEU A 5 -16.20 7.78 -5.86
N ASP A 6 -17.43 7.65 -6.35
CA ASP A 6 -18.18 8.75 -6.96
C ASP A 6 -18.37 9.95 -6.00
N SER A 7 -18.45 9.68 -4.70
CA SER A 7 -18.62 10.65 -3.63
C SER A 7 -17.90 10.22 -2.36
N PRO A 8 -17.37 11.16 -1.55
CA PRO A 8 -16.74 10.83 -0.28
C PRO A 8 -17.77 10.33 0.74
N PRO A 9 -17.35 9.54 1.74
CA PRO A 9 -15.96 9.22 2.09
C PRO A 9 -15.36 8.03 1.34
N PHE A 10 -14.03 8.01 1.24
CA PHE A 10 -13.24 7.03 0.50
C PHE A 10 -12.60 5.99 1.44
N PRO A 11 -12.71 4.68 1.15
CA PRO A 11 -12.03 3.66 1.93
C PRO A 11 -10.53 3.66 1.63
N SER A 12 -9.70 3.72 2.67
CA SER A 12 -8.24 3.65 2.58
C SER A 12 -7.69 2.41 3.28
N PHE A 13 -6.62 1.87 2.72
CA PHE A 13 -6.00 0.61 3.07
C PHE A 13 -4.51 0.82 3.31
N GLN A 14 -4.11 0.68 4.56
CA GLN A 14 -2.73 0.57 4.99
C GLN A 14 -2.43 -0.92 5.21
N PHE A 15 -1.55 -1.48 4.38
CA PHE A 15 -1.42 -2.94 4.24
C PHE A 15 -0.80 -3.62 5.46
N GLY A 16 0.03 -2.92 6.24
CA GLY A 16 0.81 -3.56 7.29
C GLY A 16 1.70 -4.66 6.70
N MET A 17 1.89 -5.76 7.44
CA MET A 17 2.79 -6.85 7.01
C MET A 17 2.12 -7.93 6.14
N ALA A 18 0.80 -8.10 6.25
CA ALA A 18 0.08 -9.22 5.60
C ALA A 18 -1.22 -8.78 4.92
N GLY A 19 -1.42 -7.48 4.72
CA GLY A 19 -2.52 -6.94 3.93
C GLY A 19 -2.40 -7.37 2.47
N ALA A 20 -3.50 -7.83 1.90
CA ALA A 20 -3.56 -8.28 0.52
C ALA A 20 -4.90 -7.92 -0.11
N VAL A 21 -4.88 -7.68 -1.43
CA VAL A 21 -6.07 -7.42 -2.25
C VAL A 21 -6.31 -8.62 -3.15
N TYR A 22 -7.55 -9.10 -3.11
CA TYR A 22 -8.04 -10.20 -3.93
C TYR A 22 -9.23 -9.74 -4.75
N ILE A 23 -9.31 -10.24 -5.99
CA ILE A 23 -10.36 -9.94 -6.95
C ILE A 23 -10.85 -11.27 -7.52
N LYS A 24 -12.15 -11.53 -7.42
CA LYS A 24 -12.83 -12.70 -8.00
C LYS A 24 -13.83 -12.24 -9.06
N GLY A 25 -14.08 -13.09 -10.05
CA GLY A 25 -15.00 -12.79 -11.17
C GLY A 25 -14.31 -12.51 -12.51
N VAL A 26 -12.97 -12.43 -12.55
CA VAL A 26 -12.21 -12.22 -13.80
C VAL A 26 -11.42 -13.48 -14.17
N ALA A 27 -11.81 -14.14 -15.27
CA ALA A 27 -11.22 -15.40 -15.71
C ALA A 27 -9.73 -15.31 -16.11
N VAL A 28 -9.29 -14.16 -16.64
CA VAL A 28 -7.89 -13.92 -17.02
C VAL A 28 -7.43 -12.62 -16.41
N THR A 29 -6.63 -12.71 -15.34
CA THR A 29 -6.00 -11.55 -14.72
C THR A 29 -4.50 -11.52 -15.01
N LYS A 30 -4.00 -10.33 -15.38
CA LYS A 30 -2.56 -10.06 -15.44
C LYS A 30 -1.93 -10.07 -14.03
N TYR A 31 -2.73 -9.86 -12.99
CA TYR A 31 -2.29 -9.72 -11.60
C TYR A 31 -2.49 -11.04 -10.83
N LYS A 32 -1.61 -12.01 -11.07
CA LYS A 32 -1.72 -13.38 -10.51
C LYS A 32 -1.86 -13.43 -8.99
N ARG A 33 -1.18 -12.53 -8.25
CA ARG A 33 -1.22 -12.51 -6.77
C ARG A 33 -2.57 -12.07 -6.19
N SER A 34 -3.40 -11.40 -6.99
CA SER A 34 -4.74 -10.96 -6.61
C SER A 34 -5.84 -11.87 -7.12
N ALA A 35 -5.50 -12.91 -7.89
CA ALA A 35 -6.46 -13.92 -8.31
C ALA A 35 -6.93 -14.77 -7.12
N VAL A 36 -8.15 -15.29 -7.22
CA VAL A 36 -8.75 -16.21 -6.25
C VAL A 36 -8.98 -17.55 -6.95
N SER A 37 -8.54 -18.65 -6.34
CA SER A 37 -8.81 -20.00 -6.85
C SER A 37 -10.23 -20.42 -6.49
N ASP A 38 -10.87 -21.26 -7.33
CA ASP A 38 -12.19 -21.82 -7.03
C ASP A 38 -12.20 -22.72 -5.78
N THR A 39 -11.03 -23.19 -5.37
CA THR A 39 -10.84 -23.99 -4.14
C THR A 39 -10.67 -23.15 -2.88
N ASP A 40 -10.51 -21.83 -3.02
CA ASP A 40 -10.29 -20.95 -1.87
C ASP A 40 -11.61 -20.63 -1.15
N GLU A 41 -11.54 -20.54 0.17
CA GLU A 41 -12.66 -20.03 0.97
C GLU A 41 -12.95 -18.57 0.58
N TRP A 42 -14.17 -18.30 0.11
CA TRP A 42 -14.57 -16.99 -0.39
C TRP A 42 -15.98 -16.57 0.10
N PRO A 43 -16.15 -15.38 0.71
CA PRO A 43 -15.07 -14.48 1.13
C PRO A 43 -14.15 -15.13 2.17
N SER A 44 -12.86 -14.80 2.14
CA SER A 44 -11.92 -15.35 3.12
C SER A 44 -12.32 -14.95 4.54
N LYS A 45 -12.19 -15.85 5.53
CA LYS A 45 -12.30 -15.50 6.95
C LYS A 45 -11.36 -14.39 7.42
N TYR A 46 -10.32 -14.08 6.64
CA TYR A 46 -9.39 -12.98 6.91
C TYR A 46 -9.80 -11.66 6.26
N SER A 47 -10.92 -11.62 5.54
CA SER A 47 -11.49 -10.40 4.97
C SER A 47 -11.69 -9.34 6.04
N LYS A 48 -11.37 -8.10 5.68
CA LYS A 48 -11.57 -6.88 6.49
C LYS A 48 -12.39 -5.84 5.75
N PHE A 49 -12.41 -5.92 4.43
CA PHE A 49 -13.27 -5.13 3.56
C PHE A 49 -13.63 -6.02 2.37
N PHE A 50 -14.90 -6.08 2.03
CA PHE A 50 -15.43 -6.87 0.93
C PHE A 50 -16.52 -6.08 0.25
N ILE A 51 -16.50 -6.05 -1.09
CA ILE A 51 -17.54 -5.46 -1.92
C ILE A 51 -17.80 -6.38 -3.11
N GLU A 52 -19.05 -6.43 -3.52
CA GLU A 52 -19.51 -7.03 -4.76
C GLU A 52 -19.92 -5.87 -5.69
N LEU A 53 -19.47 -5.93 -6.93
CA LEU A 53 -19.76 -4.94 -7.97
C LEU A 53 -20.97 -5.39 -8.80
N ASP A 54 -21.50 -4.48 -9.62
CA ASP A 54 -22.72 -4.67 -10.39
C ASP A 54 -22.63 -5.76 -11.48
N ASP A 55 -21.43 -6.03 -11.98
CA ASP A 55 -21.14 -7.08 -12.95
C ASP A 55 -20.80 -8.45 -12.32
N GLY A 56 -20.98 -8.58 -11.00
CA GLY A 56 -20.68 -9.79 -10.23
C GLY A 56 -19.20 -9.95 -9.88
N LEU A 57 -18.37 -8.92 -10.13
CA LEU A 57 -16.97 -8.89 -9.76
C LEU A 57 -16.83 -8.55 -8.27
N GLU A 58 -16.02 -9.32 -7.55
CA GLU A 58 -15.90 -9.19 -6.10
C GLU A 58 -14.49 -8.75 -5.71
N LEU A 59 -14.37 -7.79 -4.80
CA LEU A 59 -13.10 -7.30 -4.28
C LEU A 59 -13.04 -7.51 -2.77
N SER A 60 -11.93 -8.08 -2.30
CA SER A 60 -11.65 -8.24 -0.87
C SER A 60 -10.27 -7.73 -0.49
N PHE A 61 -10.21 -6.91 0.56
CA PHE A 61 -8.98 -6.66 1.29
C PHE A 61 -8.92 -7.56 2.52
N THR A 62 -7.88 -8.38 2.61
CA THR A 62 -7.67 -9.35 3.69
C THR A 62 -6.45 -9.00 4.51
N ASP A 63 -6.45 -9.39 5.77
CA ASP A 63 -5.27 -9.32 6.62
C ASP A 63 -5.29 -10.44 7.67
N LYS A 64 -4.38 -11.40 7.48
CA LYS A 64 -4.22 -12.56 8.38
C LYS A 64 -3.61 -12.18 9.73
N ARG A 65 -2.76 -11.15 9.78
CA ARG A 65 -1.99 -10.78 10.98
C ARG A 65 -2.61 -9.64 11.78
N ARG A 66 -3.68 -9.02 11.28
CA ARG A 66 -4.43 -7.94 11.94
C ARG A 66 -3.57 -6.71 12.26
N PHE A 67 -2.57 -6.43 11.41
CA PHE A 67 -1.74 -5.22 11.47
C PHE A 67 -2.11 -4.16 10.43
N ALA A 68 -2.91 -4.51 9.44
CA ALA A 68 -3.47 -3.57 8.50
C ALA A 68 -4.42 -2.59 9.19
N LYS A 69 -4.60 -1.43 8.58
CA LYS A 69 -5.62 -0.46 8.97
C LYS A 69 -6.51 -0.15 7.77
N VAL A 70 -7.80 -0.37 7.95
CA VAL A 70 -8.84 0.08 7.02
C VAL A 70 -9.52 1.30 7.63
N ARG A 71 -9.63 2.39 6.88
CA ARG A 71 -10.28 3.63 7.33
C ARG A 71 -11.25 4.12 6.27
N LEU A 72 -12.22 4.94 6.67
CA LEU A 72 -13.14 5.62 5.77
C LEU A 72 -12.99 7.13 6.00
N LEU A 73 -12.44 7.84 5.01
CA LEU A 73 -11.98 9.23 5.16
C LEU A 73 -12.58 10.11 4.06
N LYS A 74 -12.97 11.35 4.38
CA LYS A 74 -13.47 12.30 3.36
C LYS A 74 -12.41 12.59 2.29
N ASP A 75 -11.17 12.76 2.73
CA ASP A 75 -10.01 12.96 1.87
C ASP A 75 -8.82 12.20 2.50
N PRO A 76 -8.46 11.03 1.99
CA PRO A 76 -7.32 10.25 2.49
C PRO A 76 -5.99 10.98 2.39
N ALA A 77 -5.76 11.78 1.34
CA ALA A 77 -4.47 12.43 1.09
C ALA A 77 -4.17 13.52 2.13
N LEU A 78 -5.20 14.22 2.62
CA LEU A 78 -5.06 15.28 3.62
C LEU A 78 -5.10 14.79 5.07
N LYS A 79 -5.08 13.47 5.31
CA LYS A 79 -5.19 12.89 6.65
C LYS A 79 -4.07 11.89 6.94
N PRO A 80 -3.60 11.81 8.20
CA PRO A 80 -2.66 10.78 8.60
C PRO A 80 -3.23 9.36 8.36
N PRO A 81 -2.40 8.40 7.91
CA PRO A 81 -0.95 8.53 7.77
C PRO A 81 -0.47 9.10 6.43
N ILE A 82 -1.34 9.29 5.43
CA ILE A 82 -0.92 9.62 4.05
C ILE A 82 -0.34 11.03 3.99
N SER A 83 -0.95 11.99 4.69
CA SER A 83 -0.46 13.38 4.74
C SER A 83 0.91 13.55 5.41
N GLU A 84 1.41 12.52 6.09
CA GLU A 84 2.70 12.52 6.80
C GLU A 84 3.79 11.76 6.03
N LEU A 85 3.45 11.21 4.86
CA LEU A 85 4.40 10.52 3.99
C LEU A 85 5.34 11.53 3.32
N GLY A 86 6.60 11.12 3.18
CA GLY A 86 7.54 11.77 2.27
C GLY A 86 7.18 11.47 0.81
N PRO A 87 7.92 12.06 -0.15
CA PRO A 87 7.72 11.83 -1.58
C PRO A 87 7.68 10.33 -1.90
N ASP A 88 6.77 9.93 -2.79
CA ASP A 88 6.66 8.55 -3.25
C ASP A 88 7.87 8.17 -4.11
N ALA A 89 8.54 7.06 -3.77
CA ALA A 89 9.77 6.64 -4.42
C ALA A 89 9.64 6.38 -5.93
N LEU A 90 8.43 6.12 -6.43
CA LEU A 90 8.16 5.85 -7.83
C LEU A 90 7.53 7.06 -8.55
N LEU A 91 6.56 7.72 -7.91
CA LEU A 91 5.77 8.78 -8.54
C LEU A 91 6.40 10.17 -8.39
N GLU A 92 7.19 10.38 -7.34
CA GLU A 92 7.79 11.68 -6.99
C GLU A 92 9.29 11.52 -6.71
N PRO A 93 10.08 10.98 -7.67
CA PRO A 93 11.50 10.75 -7.45
C PRO A 93 12.23 12.09 -7.24
N MET A 94 12.99 12.18 -6.15
CA MET A 94 13.87 13.31 -5.89
C MET A 94 15.03 13.33 -6.90
N SER A 95 15.46 14.52 -7.28
CA SER A 95 16.71 14.67 -8.02
C SER A 95 17.90 14.24 -7.16
N THR A 96 19.01 13.88 -7.81
CA THR A 96 20.24 13.49 -7.11
C THR A 96 20.74 14.58 -6.16
N ASP A 97 20.66 15.85 -6.58
CA ASP A 97 21.09 16.99 -5.77
C ASP A 97 20.20 17.18 -4.53
N GLU A 98 18.87 17.13 -4.70
CA GLU A 98 17.92 17.23 -3.58
C GLU A 98 18.15 16.11 -2.56
N PHE A 99 18.27 14.87 -3.05
CA PHE A 99 18.50 13.70 -2.20
C PHE A 99 19.80 13.86 -1.40
N PHE A 100 20.89 14.26 -2.06
CA PHE A 100 22.18 14.46 -1.40
C PHE A 100 22.14 15.56 -0.34
N GLN A 101 21.46 16.69 -0.61
CA GLN A 101 21.31 17.76 0.38
C GLN A 101 20.50 17.32 1.59
N LEU A 102 19.45 16.52 1.38
CA LEU A 102 18.64 15.98 2.48
C LEU A 102 19.43 14.98 3.33
N LEU A 103 20.27 14.15 2.71
CA LEU A 103 21.13 13.19 3.42
C LEU A 103 22.17 13.86 4.33
N ARG A 104 22.77 14.98 3.89
CA ARG A 104 23.84 15.67 4.63
C ARG A 104 23.47 16.03 6.07
N ASN A 105 22.20 16.30 6.33
CA ASN A 105 21.73 16.74 7.65
C ASN A 105 21.27 15.57 8.55
N LYS A 106 21.30 14.33 8.08
CA LYS A 106 20.80 13.15 8.81
C LYS A 106 21.94 12.43 9.52
N LYS A 107 21.79 12.24 10.83
CA LYS A 107 22.75 11.53 11.71
C LYS A 107 22.27 10.13 12.11
N ILE A 108 21.71 9.40 11.15
CA ILE A 108 21.20 8.03 11.35
C ILE A 108 21.74 7.11 10.26
N ALA A 109 21.70 5.81 10.50
CA ALA A 109 22.12 4.82 9.50
C ALA A 109 21.23 4.92 8.24
N ILE A 110 21.85 4.82 7.06
CA ILE A 110 21.16 5.00 5.78
C ILE A 110 20.00 4.01 5.60
N LYS A 111 20.16 2.75 6.02
CA LYS A 111 19.08 1.76 5.99
C LYS A 111 17.87 2.20 6.82
N THR A 112 18.11 2.74 8.03
CA THR A 112 17.03 3.24 8.88
C THR A 112 16.31 4.43 8.23
N LEU A 113 17.05 5.32 7.57
CA LEU A 113 16.47 6.46 6.86
C LEU A 113 15.64 6.04 5.65
N LEU A 114 16.11 5.05 4.88
CA LEU A 114 15.36 4.52 3.73
C LEU A 114 14.06 3.82 4.13
N LEU A 115 13.98 3.27 5.35
CA LEU A 115 12.76 2.67 5.90
C LEU A 115 11.81 3.70 6.55
N ASP A 116 12.22 4.96 6.64
CA ASP A 116 11.39 6.04 7.17
C ASP A 116 10.43 6.56 6.11
N GLN A 117 9.16 6.19 6.25
CA GLN A 117 8.08 6.55 5.34
C GLN A 117 7.83 8.07 5.24
N SER A 118 8.30 8.87 6.21
CA SER A 118 8.24 10.34 6.18
C SER A 118 9.39 10.96 5.39
N PHE A 119 10.47 10.22 5.15
CA PHE A 119 11.62 10.66 4.36
C PHE A 119 11.42 10.32 2.87
N ILE A 120 11.14 9.05 2.59
CA ILE A 120 10.78 8.56 1.25
C ILE A 120 9.79 7.42 1.42
N SER A 121 8.67 7.46 0.73
CA SER A 121 7.60 6.48 0.95
C SER A 121 7.67 5.34 -0.07
N GLY A 122 7.47 4.11 0.43
CA GLY A 122 7.35 2.90 -0.39
C GLY A 122 8.53 1.93 -0.31
N ILE A 123 9.64 2.35 0.30
CA ILE A 123 10.81 1.49 0.49
C ILE A 123 10.63 0.61 1.74
N GLY A 124 10.50 -0.70 1.52
CA GLY A 124 10.50 -1.71 2.58
C GLY A 124 11.86 -2.39 2.76
N ASN A 125 11.93 -3.32 3.72
CA ASN A 125 13.18 -4.03 4.08
C ASN A 125 13.93 -4.59 2.86
N TRP A 126 13.24 -5.33 1.98
CA TRP A 126 13.91 -5.98 0.85
C TRP A 126 14.46 -4.98 -0.17
N ILE A 127 13.73 -3.88 -0.44
CA ILE A 127 14.17 -2.84 -1.37
C ILE A 127 15.37 -2.11 -0.79
N ALA A 128 15.31 -1.75 0.51
CA ALA A 128 16.42 -1.09 1.18
C ALA A 128 17.71 -1.93 1.12
N ASP A 129 17.60 -3.25 1.31
CA ASP A 129 18.75 -4.15 1.20
C ASP A 129 19.27 -4.24 -0.24
N GLU A 130 18.39 -4.33 -1.23
CA GLU A 130 18.76 -4.38 -2.64
C GLU A 130 19.49 -3.10 -3.08
N VAL A 131 18.94 -1.91 -2.81
CA VAL A 131 19.54 -0.64 -3.26
C VAL A 131 20.82 -0.25 -2.51
N LEU A 132 21.06 -0.82 -1.33
CA LEU A 132 22.32 -0.64 -0.60
C LEU A 132 23.39 -1.64 -1.02
N PHE A 133 23.00 -2.74 -1.65
CA PHE A 133 23.92 -3.74 -2.17
C PHE A 133 24.47 -3.37 -3.56
N GLN A 134 23.63 -2.80 -4.43
CA GLN A 134 24.01 -2.33 -5.77
C GLN A 134 24.96 -1.12 -5.70
#